data_AF-A0A3D3TMX6-F1
#
_entry.id   AF-A0A3D3TMX6-F1
#
_cell.length_a   1.000
_cell.length_b   1.000
_cell.length_c   1.000
_cell.angle_alpha   90.00
_cell.angle_beta   90.00
_cell.angle_gamma   90.00
#
_symmetry.space_group_name_H-M   'P 1'
#
loop_
_entity.id
_entity.type
_entity.pdbx_description
1 polymer ?
#
loop_
_entity_poly.entity_id
_entity_poly.type
_entity_poly.pdbx_seq_one_letter_code
_entity_poly.pdbx_strand_id
1 'polypeptide(L)'
;MKTNKASVVKISVSGEVAHPLRRSPFRLEIDGTPRLFPGTGGITYNFALGDSAFKMVGDHVEPDVSTKNSEAEKNSAYVGYSCIGNSATLISGDAKGEKGIVIGKHGGINHVLIHFKEDVKEKMVIGDKIQVVGFGQGLVLE
;
A
#
# COMPACT_ATOMS: atom_id res chain seq x y z
N MET A 1 -21.64 -15.01 13.02
CA MET A 1 -20.78 -15.92 12.23
C MET A 1 -19.72 -16.49 13.15
N LYS A 2 -19.54 -17.81 13.18
CA LYS A 2 -18.54 -18.49 14.01
C LYS A 2 -17.22 -18.58 13.23
N THR A 3 -16.08 -18.43 13.90
CA THR A 3 -14.76 -18.38 13.26
C THR A 3 -13.67 -18.85 14.22
N ASN A 4 -12.53 -19.29 13.68
CA ASN A 4 -11.32 -19.60 14.44
C ASN A 4 -10.48 -18.36 14.83
N LYS A 5 -11.05 -17.14 14.79
CA LYS A 5 -10.34 -15.85 14.96
C LYS A 5 -9.44 -15.77 16.19
N ALA A 6 -9.82 -16.41 17.30
CA ALA A 6 -9.04 -16.43 18.54
C ALA A 6 -7.68 -17.15 18.38
N SER A 7 -7.59 -18.09 17.45
CA SER A 7 -6.38 -18.88 17.16
C SER A 7 -5.56 -18.32 16.00
N VAL A 8 -6.05 -17.29 15.29
CA VAL A 8 -5.32 -16.65 14.20
C VAL A 8 -4.14 -15.86 14.76
N VAL A 9 -2.96 -16.07 14.20
CA VAL A 9 -1.72 -15.43 14.67
C VAL A 9 -1.65 -13.98 14.18
N LYS A 10 -1.19 -13.09 15.08
CA LYS A 10 -0.76 -11.73 14.74
C LYS A 10 0.75 -11.69 14.62
N ILE A 11 1.28 -11.12 13.55
CA ILE A 11 2.72 -11.03 13.30
C ILE A 11 3.13 -9.64 12.81
N SER A 12 4.29 -9.16 13.20
CA SER A 12 4.85 -7.92 12.68
C SER A 12 5.49 -8.14 11.31
N VAL A 13 5.08 -7.35 10.33
CA VAL A 13 5.78 -7.21 9.05
C VAL A 13 6.05 -5.73 8.77
N SER A 14 7.13 -5.43 8.07
CA SER A 14 7.54 -4.04 7.84
C SER A 14 7.94 -3.80 6.38
N GLY A 15 7.65 -2.61 5.91
CA GLY A 15 8.09 -2.06 4.65
C GLY A 15 8.47 -0.59 4.82
N GLU A 16 8.61 0.10 3.71
CA GLU A 16 8.85 1.53 3.63
C GLU A 16 7.99 2.15 2.53
N VAL A 17 7.75 3.46 2.61
CA VAL A 17 7.08 4.21 1.55
C VAL A 17 7.85 4.03 0.24
N ALA A 18 7.19 3.44 -0.75
CA ALA A 18 7.78 3.07 -2.02
C ALA A 18 7.94 4.30 -2.91
N HIS A 19 9.07 4.44 -3.59
CA HIS A 19 9.21 5.45 -4.65
C HIS A 19 8.29 5.10 -5.84
N PRO A 20 7.64 6.07 -6.52
CA PRO A 20 6.98 5.84 -7.80
C PRO A 20 7.90 5.17 -8.81
N LEU A 21 7.41 4.17 -9.54
CA LEU A 21 8.20 3.46 -10.55
C LEU A 21 7.68 3.74 -11.95
N ARG A 22 8.63 4.02 -12.86
CA ARG A 22 8.37 4.14 -14.29
C ARG A 22 9.30 3.21 -15.07
N ARG A 23 8.77 2.11 -15.58
CA ARG A 23 9.53 1.09 -16.33
C ARG A 23 9.60 1.36 -17.85
N SER A 24 8.72 2.20 -18.37
CA SER A 24 8.62 2.53 -19.80
C SER A 24 8.53 4.05 -19.99
N PRO A 25 9.07 4.61 -21.10
CA PRO A 25 8.96 6.04 -21.38
C PRO A 25 7.51 6.53 -21.50
N PHE A 26 6.61 5.66 -21.97
CA PHE A 26 5.19 5.92 -22.16
C PHE A 26 4.38 4.66 -21.81
N ARG A 27 3.07 4.86 -21.62
CA ARG A 27 2.06 3.80 -21.54
C ARG A 27 1.22 3.85 -22.79
N LEU A 28 0.76 2.70 -23.27
CA LEU A 28 -0.07 2.63 -24.47
C LEU A 28 -1.53 2.60 -24.05
N GLU A 29 -2.33 3.48 -24.66
CA GLU A 29 -3.78 3.34 -24.66
C GLU A 29 -4.20 2.12 -25.49
N ILE A 30 -5.48 1.75 -25.39
CA ILE A 30 -6.05 0.59 -26.09
C ILE A 30 -5.94 0.74 -27.62
N ASP A 31 -5.96 1.98 -28.12
CA ASP A 31 -5.80 2.31 -29.54
C ASP A 31 -4.33 2.41 -30.00
N GLY A 32 -3.38 2.19 -29.10
CA GLY A 32 -1.95 2.32 -29.35
C GLY A 32 -1.38 3.74 -29.20
N THR A 33 -2.20 4.72 -28.78
CA THR A 33 -1.73 6.08 -28.52
C THR A 33 -0.78 6.10 -27.31
N PRO A 34 0.46 6.60 -27.42
CA PRO A 34 1.38 6.70 -26.30
C PRO A 34 1.00 7.87 -25.39
N ARG A 35 1.00 7.63 -24.08
CA ARG A 35 0.74 8.63 -23.04
C ARG A 35 1.82 8.63 -21.97
N LEU A 36 2.08 9.82 -21.43
CA LEU A 36 2.91 9.99 -20.25
C LEU A 36 2.01 10.43 -19.10
N PHE A 37 1.62 9.48 -18.26
CA PHE A 37 0.85 9.75 -17.04
C PHE A 37 1.46 9.03 -15.82
N PRO A 38 1.19 9.53 -14.60
CA PRO A 38 1.55 8.82 -13.36
C PRO A 38 0.96 7.41 -13.29
N GLY A 39 1.55 6.57 -12.46
CA GLY A 39 1.03 5.24 -12.16
C GLY A 39 1.36 4.78 -10.76
N THR A 40 1.88 3.57 -10.62
CA THR A 40 2.14 2.93 -9.31
C THR A 40 3.27 3.57 -8.49
N GLY A 41 3.14 3.50 -7.17
CA GLY A 41 4.11 3.86 -6.16
C GLY A 41 3.98 5.31 -5.67
N GLY A 42 4.60 5.59 -4.54
CA GLY A 42 4.63 6.92 -3.93
C GLY A 42 3.51 7.19 -2.92
N ILE A 43 3.42 8.47 -2.58
CA ILE A 43 2.34 9.07 -1.81
C ILE A 43 1.46 9.81 -2.81
N THR A 44 0.23 9.35 -2.97
CA THR A 44 -0.79 9.97 -3.81
C THR A 44 -1.59 10.95 -2.95
N TYR A 45 -1.42 12.25 -3.22
CA TYR A 45 -1.98 13.32 -2.40
C TYR A 45 -3.44 13.66 -2.74
N ASN A 46 -3.88 13.46 -3.98
CA ASN A 46 -5.18 13.94 -4.46
C ASN A 46 -6.17 12.83 -4.86
N PHE A 47 -5.82 11.57 -4.63
CA PHE A 47 -6.70 10.41 -4.78
C PHE A 47 -6.45 9.42 -3.64
N ALA A 48 -7.52 9.07 -2.93
CA ALA A 48 -7.48 8.32 -1.69
C ALA A 48 -8.59 7.25 -1.62
N LEU A 49 -8.60 6.48 -0.54
CA LEU A 49 -9.70 5.56 -0.23
C LEU A 49 -11.07 6.26 -0.31
N GLY A 50 -11.94 5.76 -1.17
CA GLY A 50 -13.31 6.26 -1.36
C GLY A 50 -13.49 7.12 -2.63
N ASP A 51 -12.39 7.58 -3.24
CA ASP A 51 -12.46 8.30 -4.50
C ASP A 51 -12.81 7.39 -5.69
N SER A 52 -13.23 8.01 -6.80
CA SER A 52 -13.58 7.28 -8.01
C SER A 52 -12.35 6.69 -8.69
N ALA A 53 -12.37 5.38 -8.94
CA ALA A 53 -11.34 4.67 -9.69
C ALA A 53 -11.18 5.11 -11.17
N PHE A 54 -12.14 5.88 -11.72
CA PHE A 54 -12.18 6.22 -13.15
C PHE A 54 -11.90 7.69 -13.46
N LYS A 55 -11.88 8.58 -12.47
CA LYS A 55 -11.70 10.03 -12.69
C LYS A 55 -10.23 10.45 -12.85
N MET A 56 -9.30 9.53 -12.63
CA MET A 56 -7.86 9.78 -12.66
C MET A 56 -7.34 9.82 -14.09
N VAL A 57 -6.46 10.78 -14.38
CA VAL A 57 -5.62 10.77 -15.59
C VAL A 57 -4.29 10.09 -15.23
N GLY A 58 -4.31 8.76 -15.25
CA GLY A 58 -3.21 7.92 -14.83
C GLY A 58 -3.48 6.46 -15.16
N ASP A 59 -2.47 5.60 -14.97
CA ASP A 59 -2.60 4.16 -15.20
C ASP A 59 -2.03 3.40 -14.01
N HIS A 60 -2.85 2.52 -13.42
CA HIS A 60 -2.53 1.83 -12.17
C HIS A 60 -2.11 2.80 -11.05
N VAL A 61 -2.80 3.95 -10.96
CA VAL A 61 -2.62 4.87 -9.82
C VAL A 61 -3.01 4.14 -8.54
N GLU A 62 -2.12 4.17 -7.56
CA GLU A 62 -2.32 3.57 -6.26
C GLU A 62 -2.80 4.66 -5.29
N PRO A 63 -3.96 4.50 -4.61
CA PRO A 63 -4.48 5.51 -3.69
C PRO A 63 -3.64 5.58 -2.40
N ASP A 64 -3.61 6.77 -1.81
CA ASP A 64 -2.89 7.05 -0.56
C ASP A 64 -1.41 6.66 -0.62
N VAL A 65 -0.92 5.78 0.26
CA VAL A 65 0.49 5.49 0.41
C VAL A 65 0.81 4.08 -0.08
N SER A 66 1.69 4.01 -1.07
CA SER A 66 2.22 2.75 -1.59
C SER A 66 3.49 2.37 -0.82
N THR A 67 3.57 1.13 -0.35
CA THR A 67 4.70 0.65 0.46
C THR A 67 5.21 -0.71 0.03
N LYS A 68 6.49 -0.96 0.26
CA LYS A 68 7.16 -2.24 -0.03
C LYS A 68 8.31 -2.48 0.92
N ASN A 69 8.71 -3.73 1.08
CA ASN A 69 10.06 -4.05 1.54
C ASN A 69 11.02 -4.06 0.33
N SER A 70 12.24 -3.57 0.51
CA SER A 70 13.27 -3.55 -0.54
C SER A 70 13.79 -4.95 -0.88
N GLU A 71 13.82 -5.85 0.10
CA GLU A 71 14.26 -7.24 -0.07
C GLU A 71 13.10 -8.13 -0.51
N ALA A 72 13.27 -8.85 -1.63
CA ALA A 72 12.18 -9.60 -2.27
C ALA A 72 11.53 -10.65 -1.35
N GLU A 73 12.32 -11.43 -0.62
CA GLU A 73 11.80 -12.46 0.30
C GLU A 73 11.02 -11.84 1.46
N LYS A 74 11.55 -10.75 2.04
CA LYS A 74 10.87 -9.99 3.10
C LYS A 74 9.61 -9.31 2.57
N ASN A 75 9.62 -8.85 1.32
CA ASN A 75 8.46 -8.24 0.69
C ASN A 75 7.34 -9.24 0.44
N SER A 76 7.68 -10.50 0.09
CA SER A 76 6.70 -11.58 -0.01
C SER A 76 5.95 -11.80 1.31
N ALA A 77 6.66 -11.81 2.45
CA ALA A 77 6.03 -11.86 3.76
C ALA A 77 5.21 -10.60 4.07
N TYR A 78 5.75 -9.41 3.74
CA TYR A 78 5.07 -8.13 3.95
C TYR A 78 3.73 -8.05 3.22
N VAL A 79 3.70 -8.36 1.92
CA VAL A 79 2.48 -8.39 1.10
C VAL A 79 1.57 -9.55 1.49
N GLY A 80 2.14 -10.71 1.79
CA GLY A 80 1.39 -11.92 2.16
C GLY A 80 0.61 -11.77 3.46
N TYR A 81 1.24 -11.21 4.49
CA TYR A 81 0.66 -11.10 5.84
C TYR A 81 -0.11 -9.81 6.09
N SER A 82 -0.01 -8.81 5.21
CA SER A 82 -0.83 -7.60 5.29
C SER A 82 -2.24 -7.86 4.75
N CYS A 83 -3.21 -7.96 5.65
CA CYS A 83 -4.63 -8.05 5.30
C CYS A 83 -5.28 -6.65 5.29
N ILE A 84 -6.27 -6.45 4.42
CA ILE A 84 -7.10 -5.23 4.42
C ILE A 84 -7.73 -5.04 5.80
N GLY A 85 -7.66 -3.83 6.34
CA GLY A 85 -8.11 -3.49 7.69
C GLY A 85 -7.04 -3.68 8.78
N ASN A 86 -5.84 -4.18 8.47
CA ASN A 86 -4.75 -4.24 9.43
C ASN A 86 -4.23 -2.84 9.79
N SER A 87 -3.81 -2.67 11.04
CA SER A 87 -3.18 -1.43 11.52
C SER A 87 -1.77 -1.31 10.96
N ALA A 88 -1.44 -0.12 10.47
CA ALA A 88 -0.10 0.27 10.06
C ALA A 88 0.37 1.44 10.92
N THR A 89 1.63 1.46 11.32
CA THR A 89 2.22 2.54 12.13
C THR A 89 3.50 3.02 11.47
N LEU A 90 3.64 4.33 11.30
CA LEU A 90 4.90 4.95 10.91
C LEU A 90 5.90 4.84 12.05
N ILE A 91 7.08 4.27 11.78
CA ILE A 91 8.12 4.03 12.80
C ILE A 91 9.39 4.88 12.59
N SER A 92 9.41 5.71 11.54
CA SER A 92 10.42 6.72 11.25
C SER A 92 9.79 8.00 10.70
N GLY A 93 10.63 9.00 10.42
CA GLY A 93 10.22 10.26 9.80
C GLY A 93 9.50 11.21 10.75
N ASP A 94 9.06 12.34 10.20
CA ASP A 94 8.39 13.42 10.94
C ASP A 94 6.97 13.02 11.37
N ALA A 95 6.39 12.05 10.67
CA ALA A 95 5.08 11.45 10.97
C ALA A 95 5.16 10.20 11.86
N LYS A 96 6.30 9.95 12.53
CA LYS A 96 6.47 8.77 13.39
C LYS A 96 5.40 8.69 14.48
N GLY A 97 4.81 7.50 14.63
CA GLY A 97 3.76 7.21 15.59
C GLY A 97 2.34 7.34 15.02
N GLU A 98 2.19 8.00 13.87
CA GLU A 98 0.92 8.09 13.18
C GLU A 98 0.45 6.73 12.67
N LYS A 99 -0.86 6.52 12.73
CA LYS A 99 -1.50 5.26 12.39
C LYS A 99 -2.28 5.36 11.10
N GLY A 100 -2.16 4.33 10.29
CA GLY A 100 -2.92 4.11 9.07
C GLY A 100 -3.58 2.74 9.07
N ILE A 101 -4.28 2.45 7.98
CA ILE A 101 -5.00 1.19 7.78
C ILE A 101 -4.65 0.64 6.41
N VAL A 102 -4.34 -0.65 6.32
CA VAL A 102 -4.13 -1.33 5.04
C VAL A 102 -5.45 -1.34 4.26
N ILE A 103 -5.45 -0.76 3.06
CA ILE A 103 -6.63 -0.68 2.19
C ILE A 103 -6.58 -1.62 0.99
N GLY A 104 -5.40 -2.13 0.65
CA GLY A 104 -5.24 -2.99 -0.51
C GLY A 104 -3.81 -3.49 -0.69
N LYS A 105 -3.63 -4.25 -1.76
CA LYS A 105 -2.33 -4.75 -2.21
C LYS A 105 -2.33 -4.87 -3.73
N HIS A 106 -1.18 -4.64 -4.34
CA HIS A 106 -1.02 -4.67 -5.80
C HIS A 106 0.09 -5.65 -6.18
N GLY A 107 -0.31 -6.78 -6.77
CA GLY A 107 0.61 -7.82 -7.23
C GLY A 107 1.47 -7.40 -8.43
N GLY A 108 2.59 -8.08 -8.64
CA GLY A 108 3.52 -7.80 -9.73
C GLY A 108 4.56 -6.74 -9.33
N ILE A 109 4.11 -5.55 -8.94
CA ILE A 109 4.97 -4.56 -8.25
C ILE A 109 5.13 -4.88 -6.76
N ASN A 110 4.19 -5.64 -6.20
CA ASN A 110 4.17 -6.15 -4.84
C ASN A 110 4.20 -5.02 -3.81
N HIS A 111 3.23 -4.11 -3.93
CA HIS A 111 2.97 -3.03 -2.97
C HIS A 111 1.84 -3.39 -2.01
N VAL A 112 1.94 -2.89 -0.78
CA VAL A 112 0.82 -2.76 0.17
C VAL A 112 0.36 -1.31 0.16
N LEU A 113 -0.95 -1.11 0.09
CA LEU A 113 -1.58 0.21 0.03
C LEU A 113 -2.15 0.56 1.40
N ILE A 114 -1.79 1.73 1.92
CA ILE A 114 -2.12 2.14 3.29
C ILE A 114 -2.72 3.53 3.27
N HIS A 115 -3.91 3.65 3.86
CA HIS A 115 -4.56 4.93 4.08
C HIS A 115 -4.02 5.58 5.35
N PHE A 116 -3.64 6.84 5.22
CA PHE A 116 -3.34 7.76 6.32
C PHE A 116 -4.19 9.02 6.14
N LYS A 117 -4.38 9.78 7.21
CA LYS A 117 -5.02 11.10 7.13
C LYS A 117 -4.17 12.04 6.25
N GLU A 118 -4.82 13.01 5.64
CA GLU A 118 -4.16 13.96 4.72
C GLU A 118 -3.01 14.71 5.38
N ASP A 119 -3.23 15.25 6.59
CA ASP A 119 -2.22 15.97 7.38
C ASP A 119 -1.03 15.10 7.82
N VAL A 120 -1.19 13.77 7.79
CA VAL A 120 -0.11 12.81 8.00
C VAL A 120 0.67 12.61 6.70
N LYS A 121 0.00 12.44 5.56
CA LYS A 121 0.63 12.26 4.25
C LYS A 121 1.56 13.42 3.89
N GLU A 122 1.20 14.65 4.22
CA GLU A 122 2.03 15.85 3.98
C GLU A 122 3.36 15.84 4.74
N LYS A 123 3.48 15.06 5.82
CA LYS A 123 4.70 14.93 6.65
C LYS A 123 5.53 13.69 6.30
N MET A 124 4.98 12.82 5.45
CA MET A 124 5.65 11.58 5.07
C MET A 124 6.60 11.81 3.92
N VAL A 125 7.68 11.02 3.88
CA VAL A 125 8.62 11.00 2.76
C VAL A 125 8.81 9.59 2.21
N ILE A 126 9.31 9.51 0.98
CA ILE A 126 9.74 8.23 0.40
C ILE A 126 10.81 7.61 1.30
N GLY A 127 10.69 6.30 1.56
CA GLY A 127 11.58 5.56 2.46
C GLY A 127 11.17 5.60 3.93
N ASP A 128 10.11 6.32 4.31
CA ASP A 128 9.60 6.22 5.68
C ASP A 128 9.17 4.80 6.02
N LYS A 129 9.66 4.28 7.13
CA LYS A 129 9.45 2.90 7.56
C LYS A 129 8.08 2.76 8.20
N ILE A 130 7.38 1.70 7.82
CA ILE A 130 6.05 1.38 8.31
C ILE A 130 6.04 -0.05 8.85
N GLN A 131 5.47 -0.21 10.04
CA GLN A 131 5.19 -1.51 10.64
C GLN A 131 3.70 -1.82 10.55
N VAL A 132 3.37 -2.96 9.96
CA VAL A 132 2.01 -3.50 9.90
C VAL A 132 1.89 -4.65 10.89
N VAL A 133 0.78 -4.67 11.64
CA VAL A 133 0.39 -5.84 12.44
C VAL A 133 -0.44 -6.75 11.54
N GLY A 134 0.24 -7.68 10.87
CA GLY A 134 -0.36 -8.66 9.99
C GLY A 134 -1.30 -9.59 10.78
N PHE A 135 -2.57 -9.64 10.39
CA PHE A 135 -3.59 -10.43 11.07
C PHE A 135 -4.76 -10.75 10.13
N GLY A 136 -5.02 -12.05 9.93
CA GLY A 136 -6.16 -12.52 9.15
C GLY A 136 -5.87 -13.74 8.27
N GLN A 137 -4.60 -13.95 7.90
CA GLN A 137 -4.20 -15.18 7.21
C GLN A 137 -4.44 -16.40 8.11
N GLY A 138 -5.09 -17.43 7.55
CA GLY A 138 -5.52 -18.62 8.31
C GLY A 138 -6.88 -18.49 9.01
N LEU A 139 -7.61 -17.39 8.79
CA LEU A 139 -9.00 -17.26 9.24
C LEU A 139 -9.90 -18.24 8.47
N VAL A 140 -10.74 -18.96 9.20
CA VAL A 140 -11.74 -19.90 8.67
C VAL A 140 -13.11 -19.57 9.25
N LEU A 141 -14.13 -19.64 8.41
CA LEU A 141 -15.53 -19.60 8.83
C LEU A 141 -15.94 -21.01 9.26
N GLU A 142 -16.51 -21.11 10.46
CA GLU A 142 -16.98 -22.38 11.04
C GLU A 142 -18.47 -22.60 10.81
#